data_AF-A0A961JJB4-F1
#
_entry.id   AF-A0A961JJB4-F1
#
_cell.length_a   1.000
_cell.length_b   1.000
_cell.length_c   1.000
_cell.angle_alpha   90.00
_cell.angle_beta   90.00
_cell.angle_gamma   90.00
#
_symmetry.space_group_name_H-M   'P 1'
#
loop_
_entity.id
_entity.type
_entity.pdbx_description
1 polymer ?
#
loop_
_entity_poly.entity_id
_entity_poly.type
_entity_poly.pdbx_seq_one_letter_code
_entity_poly.pdbx_strand_id
1 'polypeptide(L)' 'TELVREFFQALSTHGGITLHLDRVHGFNSHHIAEAAFKAVARALRMALETDPRKADAVPSTKGTL' A
#
# COMPACT_ATOMS: atom_id res chain seq x y z
N THR A 1 -1.43 3.31 -20.02
CA THR A 1 -1.03 3.72 -18.65
C THR A 1 -2.22 4.00 -17.76
N GLU A 2 -3.42 4.15 -18.30
CA GLU A 2 -4.63 4.51 -17.54
C GLU A 2 -4.85 3.53 -16.39
N LEU A 3 -4.98 2.23 -16.68
CA LEU A 3 -5.31 1.15 -15.73
C LEU A 3 -4.43 1.03 -14.47
N VAL A 4 -3.26 1.65 -14.41
CA VAL A 4 -2.39 1.58 -13.22
C VAL A 4 -3.07 2.28 -12.04
N ARG A 5 -3.76 3.39 -12.28
CA ARG A 5 -4.48 4.11 -11.22
C ARG A 5 -5.69 3.31 -10.76
N GLU A 6 -6.48 2.79 -11.69
CA GLU A 6 -7.69 2.01 -11.38
C GLU A 6 -7.33 0.73 -10.64
N PHE A 7 -6.20 0.10 -10.95
CA PHE A 7 -5.68 -1.03 -10.20
C PHE A 7 -5.47 -0.69 -8.72
N PHE A 8 -4.74 0.38 -8.42
CA PHE A 8 -4.48 0.76 -7.02
C PHE A 8 -5.74 1.25 -6.30
N GLN A 9 -6.67 1.88 -7.01
CA GLN A 9 -7.95 2.29 -6.45
C GLN A 9 -8.85 1.08 -6.13
N ALA A 10 -8.91 0.08 -7.02
CA ALA A 10 -9.62 -1.17 -6.76
C ALA A 10 -8.96 -1.94 -5.61
N LEU A 11 -7.63 -2.01 -5.59
CA LEU A 11 -6.87 -2.64 -4.52
C LEU A 11 -7.17 -2.02 -3.15
N SER A 12 -7.13 -0.68 -3.03
CA SER A 12 -7.40 -0.02 -1.75
C SER A 12 -8.84 -0.21 -1.29
N THR A 13 -9.80 -0.09 -2.22
CA THR A 13 -11.22 -0.22 -1.93
C THR A 13 -11.57 -1.64 -1.47
N HIS A 14 -11.17 -2.66 -2.24
CA HIS A 14 -11.51 -4.05 -1.92
C HIS A 14 -10.60 -4.67 -0.86
N GLY A 15 -9.39 -4.14 -0.70
CA GLY A 15 -8.47 -4.55 0.38
C GLY A 15 -8.83 -3.95 1.74
N GLY A 16 -9.75 -2.98 1.81
CA GLY A 16 -10.09 -2.30 3.06
C GLY A 16 -8.91 -1.52 3.65
N ILE A 17 -7.98 -1.05 2.80
CA ILE A 17 -6.79 -0.33 3.23
C ILE A 17 -6.85 1.13 2.78
N THR A 18 -6.27 2.01 3.60
CA THR A 18 -5.96 3.37 3.17
C THR A 18 -4.61 3.36 2.48
N LEU A 19 -4.56 3.76 1.20
CA LEU A 19 -3.35 3.76 0.38
C LEU A 19 -3.09 5.15 -0.19
N HIS A 20 -1.88 5.67 0.06
CA HIS A 20 -1.35 6.87 -0.59
C HIS A 20 -0.16 6.49 -1.46
N LEU A 21 -0.12 7.02 -2.68
CA LEU A 21 0.94 6.74 -3.63
C LEU A 21 1.22 7.97 -4.49
N ASP A 22 2.37 8.61 -4.24
CA ASP A 22 2.78 9.83 -4.93
C ASP A 22 3.96 9.56 -5.86
N ARG A 23 3.88 10.07 -7.10
CA ARG A 23 5.02 10.09 -8.01
C ARG A 23 5.90 11.30 -7.69
N VAL A 24 6.97 11.08 -6.94
CA VAL A 24 7.96 12.12 -6.62
C VAL A 24 8.68 12.64 -7.87
N HIS A 25 9.15 11.74 -8.74
CA HIS A 25 9.79 12.08 -10.02
C HIS A 25 9.71 10.92 -11.02
N GLY A 26 9.97 11.20 -12.31
CA GLY A 26 10.11 10.19 -13.35
C GLY A 26 9.58 10.65 -14.70
N PHE A 27 10.18 10.12 -15.79
CA PHE A 27 9.81 10.43 -17.17
C PHE A 27 9.29 9.20 -17.93
N ASN A 28 9.95 8.05 -17.76
CA ASN A 28 9.56 6.82 -18.44
C ASN A 28 8.35 6.18 -17.72
N SER A 29 7.24 6.04 -18.45
CA SER A 29 5.98 5.52 -17.92
C SER A 29 6.06 4.09 -17.38
N HIS A 30 6.87 3.23 -17.99
CA HIS A 30 7.08 1.86 -17.54
C HIS A 30 7.80 1.83 -16.19
N HIS A 31 8.91 2.58 -16.06
CA HIS A 31 9.65 2.66 -14.80
C HIS A 31 8.82 3.31 -13.68
N ILE A 32 7.98 4.32 -13.98
CA ILE A 32 7.09 4.92 -13.00
C ILE A 32 6.09 3.89 -12.47
N ALA A 33 5.45 3.13 -13.36
CA ALA A 33 4.49 2.10 -12.96
C ALA A 33 5.19 1.01 -12.12
N GLU A 34 6.32 0.49 -12.59
CA GLU A 34 7.09 -0.52 -11.86
C GLU A 34 7.54 -0.02 -10.47
N ALA A 35 8.00 1.23 -10.38
CA ALA A 35 8.36 1.86 -9.11
C ALA A 35 7.17 1.96 -8.15
N ALA A 36 5.99 2.32 -8.66
CA ALA A 36 4.73 2.33 -7.90
C ALA A 36 4.42 0.95 -7.31
N PHE A 37 4.43 -0.11 -8.12
CA PHE A 37 4.19 -1.49 -7.64
C PHE A 37 5.23 -1.93 -6.61
N LYS A 38 6.52 -1.65 -6.86
CA LYS A 38 7.62 -1.99 -5.92
C LYS A 38 7.48 -1.25 -4.59
N ALA A 39 7.09 0.02 -4.61
CA ALA A 39 6.88 0.83 -3.41
C ALA A 39 5.71 0.27 -2.58
N VAL A 40 4.57 0.00 -3.22
CA VAL A 40 3.40 -0.57 -2.54
C VAL A 40 3.69 -1.96 -1.99
N ALA A 41 4.40 -2.83 -2.73
CA ALA A 41 4.78 -4.15 -2.24
C ALA A 41 5.64 -4.08 -0.96
N ARG A 42 6.60 -3.15 -0.90
CA ARG A 42 7.42 -2.93 0.30
C ARG A 42 6.59 -2.38 1.46
N ALA A 43 5.72 -1.42 1.20
CA ALA A 43 4.85 -0.84 2.23
C ALA A 43 3.89 -1.88 2.82
N LEU A 44 3.26 -2.70 1.98
CA LEU A 44 2.38 -3.78 2.41
C LEU A 44 3.12 -4.85 3.21
N ARG A 45 4.33 -5.24 2.78
CA ARG A 45 5.15 -6.16 3.57
C ARG A 45 5.37 -5.65 4.99
N MET A 46 5.79 -4.39 5.14
CA MET A 46 6.00 -3.80 6.47
C MET A 46 4.71 -3.69 7.28
N ALA A 47 3.59 -3.36 6.64
CA ALA A 47 2.29 -3.23 7.31
C ALA A 47 1.70 -4.58 7.77
N LEU A 48 2.04 -5.68 7.09
CA LEU A 48 1.54 -7.03 7.39
C LEU A 48 2.46 -7.86 8.28
N GLU A 49 3.70 -7.41 8.51
CA GLU A 49 4.62 -8.08 9.43
C GLU A 49 4.08 -8.01 10.87
N THR A 50 4.14 -9.14 11.60
CA THR A 50 3.74 -9.19 13.01
C THR A 50 4.67 -8.30 13.84
N ASP A 51 4.11 -7.36 14.61
CA ASP A 51 4.87 -6.61 15.60
C ASP A 51 5.09 -7.49 16.83
N PRO A 52 6.33 -7.94 17.13
CA PRO A 52 6.61 -8.79 18.29
C PRO A 52 6.32 -8.10 19.63
N ARG A 53 6.18 -6.77 19.65
CA ARG A 53 5.83 -6.00 20.86
C ARG A 53 4.32 -5.97 21.12
N LYS A 54 3.50 -6.37 20.15
CA LYS A 54 2.04 -6.27 20.17
C LYS A 54 1.34 -7.45 19.48
N ALA A 55 1.96 -8.63 19.48
CA ALA A 55 1.55 -9.76 18.67
C ALA A 55 0.06 -10.16 18.85
N ASP A 56 -0.46 -10.06 20.08
CA ASP A 56 -1.84 -10.44 20.41
C ASP A 56 -2.82 -9.25 20.50
N ALA A 57 -2.36 -8.02 20.21
CA ALA A 57 -3.14 -6.81 20.38
C ALA A 57 -3.64 -6.26 19.04
N VAL A 58 -4.92 -5.87 18.99
CA VAL A 58 -5.45 -5.09 17.87
C VAL A 58 -4.76 -3.71 17.88
N PRO A 59 -4.10 -3.26 16.79
CA PRO A 59 -3.39 -1.99 16.74
C PRO A 59 -4.33 -0.80 16.57
N SER A 60 -5.33 -0.67 17.45
CA SER A 60 -6.34 0.38 17.44
C SER A 60 -6.76 0.73 18.86
N THR A 61 -6.81 2.03 19.18
CA THR A 61 -7.32 2.51 20.48
C THR A 61 -8.81 2.25 20.68
N LYS A 62 -9.55 2.00 19.58
CA LYS A 62 -10.98 1.62 19.62
C LYS A 62 -11.18 0.12 19.82
N GLY A 63 -10.10 -0.69 19.84
CA GLY A 63 -10.18 -2.14 19.98
C GLY A 63 -10.64 -2.89 18.73
N THR A 64 -10.86 -2.20 17.60
CA THR A 64 -11.27 -2.78 16.31
C THR A 64 -10.56 -2.06 15.16
N LEU A 65 -10.40 -2.77 14.04
CA LEU A 65 -10.01 -2.23 12.73
C LEU A 65 -11.21 -2.21 11.78
#